data_AF-A0A2M6IUC6-F1
#
_entry.id   AF-A0A2M6IUC6-F1
#
_cell.length_a   1.000
_cell.length_b   1.000
_cell.length_c   1.000
_cell.angle_alpha   90.00
_cell.angle_beta   90.00
_cell.angle_gamma   90.00
#
_symmetry.space_group_name_H-M   'P 1'
#
loop_
_entity.id
_entity.type
_entity.pdbx_description
1 polymer ?
#
loop_
_entity_poly.entity_id
_entity_poly.type
_entity_poly.pdbx_seq_one_letter_code
_entity_poly.pdbx_strand_id
1 'polypeptide(L)'
;MSPTIVQGDLIMTKKSSVNSYLKGDIISFYSDRFEPNGIITHRIIGVENKLLTTKGDSNAVSDVQRVNPNLIVGKVISIIPYLGYWVMSMNSVGGKVFFLIMPMIVIVYSEIKVIEKYSKSLY
;
A
#
# COMPACT_ATOMS: atom_id res chain seq x y z
N MET A 1 -7.82 1.02 -11.06
CA MET A 1 -9.03 1.05 -10.23
C MET A 1 -9.63 2.45 -10.09
N SER A 2 -9.25 3.39 -10.98
CA SER A 2 -9.84 4.73 -11.00
C SER A 2 -11.33 4.66 -11.37
N PRO A 3 -12.23 5.46 -10.79
CA PRO A 3 -11.96 6.53 -9.83
C PRO A 3 -11.88 6.09 -8.36
N THR A 4 -12.22 4.84 -8.03
CA THR A 4 -12.32 4.38 -6.63
C THR A 4 -10.98 4.34 -5.90
N ILE A 5 -9.94 3.85 -6.58
CA ILE A 5 -8.56 3.85 -6.08
C ILE A 5 -7.70 4.44 -7.20
N VAL A 6 -7.05 5.56 -6.89
CA VAL A 6 -6.19 6.29 -7.83
C VAL A 6 -4.71 6.04 -7.52
N GLN A 7 -3.83 6.44 -8.45
CA GLN A 7 -2.40 6.32 -8.24
C GLN A 7 -1.97 7.18 -7.03
N GLY A 8 -1.14 6.61 -6.16
CA GLY A 8 -0.69 7.26 -4.94
C GLY A 8 -1.52 6.96 -3.71
N ASP A 9 -2.65 6.27 -3.83
CA ASP A 9 -3.43 5.83 -2.67
C ASP A 9 -2.73 4.69 -1.93
N LEU A 10 -2.86 4.68 -0.61
CA LEU A 10 -2.48 3.54 0.22
C LEU A 10 -3.75 2.74 0.56
N ILE A 11 -3.79 1.47 0.18
CA ILE A 11 -4.90 0.57 0.51
C ILE A 11 -4.53 -0.37 1.64
N MET A 12 -5.46 -0.56 2.58
CA MET A 12 -5.35 -1.58 3.62
C MET A 12 -6.23 -2.76 3.25
N THR A 13 -5.63 -3.95 3.25
CA THR A 13 -6.34 -5.19 2.96
C THR A 13 -6.43 -6.08 4.19
N LYS A 14 -7.53 -6.82 4.31
CA LYS A 14 -7.74 -7.83 5.34
C LYS A 14 -8.00 -9.18 4.70
N LYS A 15 -7.19 -10.17 5.08
CA LYS A 15 -7.41 -11.55 4.65
C LYS A 15 -8.68 -12.07 5.30
N SER A 16 -9.56 -12.65 4.47
CA SER A 16 -10.83 -13.20 4.91
C SER A 16 -10.95 -14.66 4.48
N SER A 17 -11.94 -15.37 5.02
CA SER A 17 -12.26 -16.74 4.63
C SER A 17 -12.52 -16.82 3.11
N VAL A 18 -12.08 -17.89 2.47
CA VAL A 18 -12.26 -18.17 1.03
C VAL A 18 -13.73 -18.03 0.59
N ASN A 19 -14.68 -18.38 1.47
CA ASN A 19 -16.11 -18.34 1.15
C ASN A 19 -16.79 -17.01 1.49
N SER A 20 -16.04 -16.01 1.98
CA SER A 20 -16.60 -14.73 2.45
C SER A 20 -16.56 -13.60 1.43
N TYR A 21 -15.92 -13.81 0.28
CA TYR A 21 -15.81 -12.80 -0.77
C TYR A 21 -17.10 -12.72 -1.58
N LEU A 22 -17.67 -11.52 -1.66
CA LEU A 22 -18.96 -11.28 -2.32
C LEU A 22 -18.81 -10.36 -3.52
N LYS A 23 -19.82 -10.37 -4.40
CA LYS A 23 -19.94 -9.40 -5.50
C LYS A 23 -19.94 -7.98 -4.93
N GLY A 24 -19.14 -7.10 -5.54
CA GLY A 24 -18.95 -5.71 -5.11
C GLY A 24 -17.68 -5.48 -4.30
N ASP A 25 -17.11 -6.53 -3.69
CA ASP A 25 -15.88 -6.43 -2.92
C ASP A 25 -14.69 -6.09 -3.81
N ILE A 26 -13.77 -5.27 -3.28
CA ILE A 26 -12.48 -4.99 -3.92
C ILE A 26 -11.44 -5.88 -3.25
N ILE A 27 -10.71 -6.65 -4.05
CA ILE A 27 -9.72 -7.61 -3.58
C ILE A 27 -8.37 -7.37 -4.25
N SER A 28 -7.30 -7.61 -3.52
CA SER A 28 -5.95 -7.74 -4.07
C SER A 28 -5.57 -9.22 -4.12
N PHE A 29 -5.06 -9.68 -5.25
CA PHE A 29 -4.72 -11.09 -5.48
C PHE A 29 -3.46 -11.23 -6.33
N TYR A 30 -2.78 -12.36 -6.18
CA TYR A 30 -1.61 -12.69 -7.00
C TYR A 30 -2.01 -13.09 -8.42
N SER A 31 -1.28 -12.57 -9.41
CA SER A 31 -1.49 -12.85 -10.82
C SER A 31 -0.21 -12.64 -11.61
N ASP A 32 0.09 -13.60 -12.48
CA ASP A 32 1.24 -13.55 -13.40
C ASP A 32 0.92 -12.79 -14.71
N ARG A 33 -0.19 -12.05 -14.76
CA ARG A 33 -0.67 -11.41 -16.00
C ARG A 33 0.26 -10.34 -16.53
N PHE A 34 0.90 -9.57 -15.64
CA PHE A 34 1.80 -8.48 -16.01
C PHE A 34 3.25 -8.78 -15.62
N GLU A 35 3.45 -9.43 -14.47
CA GLU A 35 4.76 -9.83 -13.96
C GLU A 35 4.61 -11.08 -13.06
N PRO A 36 5.64 -11.92 -12.94
CA PRO A 36 5.59 -13.09 -12.06
C PRO A 36 5.32 -12.71 -10.60
N ASN A 37 4.34 -13.36 -9.97
CA ASN A 37 3.85 -13.07 -8.62
C ASN A 37 3.40 -11.61 -8.42
N GLY A 38 2.98 -10.92 -9.49
CA GLY A 38 2.42 -9.58 -9.42
C GLY A 38 1.15 -9.53 -8.57
N ILE A 39 0.87 -8.38 -7.95
CA ILE A 39 -0.37 -8.17 -7.18
C ILE A 39 -1.27 -7.21 -7.96
N ILE A 40 -2.49 -7.68 -8.26
CA ILE A 40 -3.51 -6.89 -8.95
C ILE A 40 -4.65 -6.63 -7.97
N THR A 41 -5.22 -5.42 -8.01
CA THR A 41 -6.39 -5.06 -7.21
C THR A 41 -7.56 -4.77 -8.12
N HIS A 42 -8.64 -5.54 -8.02
CA HIS A 42 -9.86 -5.39 -8.84
C HIS A 42 -11.14 -5.62 -8.02
N ARG A 43 -12.29 -5.22 -8.57
CA ARG A 43 -13.61 -5.46 -7.98
C ARG A 43 -14.21 -6.76 -8.46
N ILE A 44 -14.81 -7.53 -7.55
CA ILE A 44 -15.56 -8.74 -7.88
C ILE A 44 -16.89 -8.34 -8.52
N ILE A 45 -17.13 -8.80 -9.74
CA ILE A 45 -18.38 -8.57 -10.47
C ILE A 45 -19.27 -9.82 -10.54
N GLY A 46 -18.73 -11.00 -10.23
CA GLY A 46 -19.45 -12.27 -10.22
C GLY A 46 -18.74 -13.35 -9.43
N VAL A 47 -19.53 -14.26 -8.86
CA VAL A 47 -19.05 -15.43 -8.11
C VAL A 47 -19.76 -16.65 -8.69
N GLU A 48 -19.01 -17.55 -9.32
CA GLU A 48 -19.54 -18.74 -9.99
C GLU A 48 -18.66 -19.94 -9.65
N ASN A 49 -19.23 -21.04 -9.17
CA ASN A 49 -18.48 -22.28 -8.86
C ASN A 49 -17.22 -22.05 -7.99
N LYS A 50 -17.31 -21.16 -7.00
CA LYS A 50 -16.21 -20.71 -6.12
C LYS A 50 -15.07 -19.98 -6.82
N LEU A 51 -15.22 -19.64 -8.10
CA LEU A 51 -14.32 -18.78 -8.85
C LEU A 51 -14.89 -17.37 -8.90
N LEU A 52 -13.98 -16.40 -8.89
CA LEU A 52 -14.34 -14.99 -8.86
C LEU A 52 -14.04 -14.37 -10.21
N THR A 53 -15.03 -13.67 -10.76
CA THR A 53 -14.83 -12.81 -11.92
C THR A 53 -14.55 -11.41 -11.42
N THR A 54 -13.39 -10.89 -11.76
CA THR A 54 -12.92 -9.56 -11.34
C THR A 54 -12.89 -8.60 -12.52
N LYS A 55 -12.97 -7.31 -12.20
CA LYS A 55 -12.89 -6.24 -13.18
C LYS A 55 -12.26 -5.00 -12.54
N GLY A 56 -11.34 -4.37 -13.26
CA GLY A 56 -10.87 -3.04 -12.89
C GLY A 56 -11.98 -2.01 -13.06
N ASP A 57 -12.20 -1.15 -12.08
CA ASP A 57 -13.29 -0.16 -12.10
C ASP A 57 -13.24 0.76 -13.34
N SER A 58 -12.04 1.06 -13.85
CA SER A 58 -11.84 1.87 -15.07
C SER A 58 -11.92 1.06 -16.37
N ASN A 59 -11.92 -0.27 -16.29
CA ASN A 59 -11.82 -1.12 -17.48
C ASN A 59 -13.20 -1.22 -18.13
N ALA A 60 -13.27 -1.27 -19.47
CA ALA A 60 -14.53 -1.50 -20.16
C ALA A 60 -15.01 -2.95 -20.00
N VAL A 61 -14.09 -3.90 -20.05
CA VAL A 61 -14.34 -5.35 -20.01
C VAL A 61 -13.89 -5.97 -18.69
N SER A 62 -14.50 -7.10 -18.34
CA SER A 62 -14.06 -7.94 -17.21
C SER A 62 -12.78 -8.70 -17.54
N ASP A 63 -12.08 -9.17 -16.51
CA ASP A 63 -10.91 -10.01 -16.72
C ASP A 63 -11.33 -11.38 -17.27
N VAL A 64 -10.59 -11.87 -18.27
CA VAL A 64 -10.81 -13.18 -18.89
C VAL A 64 -10.47 -14.31 -17.92
N GLN A 65 -9.43 -14.09 -17.11
CA GLN A 65 -8.99 -15.06 -16.11
C GLN A 65 -9.84 -14.93 -14.85
N ARG A 66 -10.53 -16.01 -14.47
CA ARG A 66 -11.20 -16.10 -13.17
C ARG A 66 -10.16 -16.30 -12.07
N VAL A 67 -10.41 -15.70 -10.92
CA VAL A 67 -9.51 -15.71 -9.76
C VAL A 67 -9.92 -16.82 -8.81
N ASN A 68 -8.97 -17.68 -8.43
CA ASN A 68 -9.15 -18.63 -7.34
C ASN A 68 -9.03 -17.88 -6.00
N PRO A 69 -9.99 -18.01 -5.07
CA PRO A 69 -9.92 -17.36 -3.77
C PRO A 69 -8.64 -17.62 -2.96
N ASN A 70 -7.94 -18.73 -3.22
CA ASN A 70 -6.66 -19.06 -2.58
C ASN A 70 -5.53 -18.09 -2.98
N LEU A 71 -5.65 -17.41 -4.12
CA LEU A 71 -4.68 -16.41 -4.59
C LEU A 71 -4.94 -15.01 -4.00
N ILE A 72 -6.01 -14.84 -3.21
CA ILE A 72 -6.35 -13.55 -2.64
C ILE A 72 -5.42 -13.23 -1.48
N VAL A 73 -4.78 -12.06 -1.57
CA VAL A 73 -4.00 -11.45 -0.50
C VAL A 73 -4.95 -10.92 0.57
N GLY A 74 -5.99 -10.19 0.16
CA GLY A 74 -7.06 -9.73 1.05
C GLY A 74 -8.10 -8.83 0.38
N LYS A 75 -9.16 -8.54 1.11
CA LYS A 75 -10.21 -7.57 0.75
C LYS A 75 -9.80 -6.18 1.22
N VAL A 76 -9.97 -5.17 0.37
CA VAL A 76 -9.74 -3.77 0.73
C VAL A 76 -10.77 -3.34 1.78
N ILE A 77 -10.29 -2.86 2.92
CA ILE A 77 -11.11 -2.38 4.05
C ILE A 77 -11.01 -0.87 4.25
N SER A 78 -9.94 -0.25 3.75
CA SER A 78 -9.73 1.20 3.85
C SER A 78 -8.83 1.67 2.71
N ILE A 79 -9.03 2.92 2.28
CA ILE A 79 -8.27 3.63 1.25
C ILE A 79 -7.86 4.97 1.87
N ILE A 80 -6.56 5.22 1.93
CA ILE A 80 -6.01 6.49 2.43
C ILE A 80 -5.45 7.24 1.21
N PRO A 81 -6.12 8.33 0.78
CA PRO A 81 -5.72 9.06 -0.41
C PRO A 81 -4.29 9.60 -0.32
N TYR A 82 -3.52 9.47 -1.40
CA TYR A 82 -2.17 10.06 -1.57
C TYR A 82 -1.07 9.62 -0.58
N LEU A 83 -1.38 8.82 0.45
CA LEU A 83 -0.40 8.38 1.43
C LEU A 83 0.63 7.40 0.85
N GLY A 84 0.30 6.73 -0.25
CA GLY A 84 1.22 5.88 -0.99
C GLY A 84 2.43 6.67 -1.53
N TYR A 85 2.25 7.95 -1.90
CA TYR A 85 3.38 8.79 -2.32
C TYR A 85 4.40 9.00 -1.20
N TRP A 86 3.94 9.21 0.04
CA TRP A 86 4.84 9.32 1.20
C TRP A 86 5.66 8.04 1.41
N VAL A 87 5.00 6.88 1.35
CA VAL A 87 5.66 5.57 1.50
C VAL A 87 6.65 5.32 0.35
N MET A 88 6.30 5.70 -0.88
CA MET A 88 7.19 5.61 -2.03
C MET A 88 8.41 6.53 -1.88
N SER A 89 8.21 7.77 -1.44
CA SER A 89 9.30 8.71 -1.17
C SER A 89 10.25 8.18 -0.10
N MET A 90 9.74 7.58 0.99
CA MET A 90 10.58 6.93 2.01
C MET A 90 11.45 5.80 1.45
N ASN A 91 10.94 5.05 0.47
CA ASN A 91 11.67 3.94 -0.16
C ASN A 91 12.66 4.37 -1.25
N SER A 92 12.59 5.62 -1.72
CA SER A 92 13.56 6.19 -2.66
C SER A 92 14.96 6.35 -2.02
N VAL A 93 16.01 6.41 -2.84
CA VAL A 93 17.39 6.64 -2.35
C VAL A 93 17.47 7.95 -1.55
N GLY A 94 16.88 9.03 -2.08
CA GLY A 94 16.84 10.33 -1.41
C GLY A 94 16.08 10.29 -0.10
N GLY A 95 14.94 9.59 -0.05
CA GLY A 95 14.18 9.39 1.18
C GLY A 95 14.96 8.61 2.23
N LYS A 96 15.56 7.47 1.85
CA LYS A 96 16.40 6.67 2.76
C LYS A 96 17.55 7.49 3.35
N VAL A 97 18.23 8.29 2.52
CA VAL A 97 19.31 9.19 2.98
C VAL A 97 18.76 10.26 3.92
N PHE A 98 17.64 10.89 3.58
CA PHE A 98 17.00 11.88 4.44
C PHE A 98 16.63 11.31 5.81
N PHE A 99 15.99 10.15 5.86
CA PHE A 99 15.60 9.48 7.11
C PHE A 99 16.80 8.98 7.93
N LEU A 100 17.95 8.74 7.31
CA LEU A 100 19.19 8.42 8.01
C LEU A 100 19.87 9.67 8.60
N ILE A 101 19.96 10.75 7.83
CA ILE A 101 20.70 11.96 8.22
C ILE A 101 19.90 12.82 9.20
N MET A 102 18.58 12.93 9.01
CA MET A 102 17.73 13.77 9.85
C MET A 102 17.88 13.49 11.36
N PRO A 103 17.80 12.24 11.86
CA PRO A 103 18.00 11.98 13.28
C PRO A 103 19.42 12.28 13.76
N MET A 104 20.44 12.09 12.92
CA MET A 104 21.83 12.45 13.26
C MET A 104 21.97 13.96 13.49
N ILE A 105 21.36 14.78 12.64
CA ILE A 105 21.35 16.25 12.80
C ILE A 105 20.65 16.63 14.10
N VAL A 106 19.50 16.01 14.42
CA VAL A 106 18.77 16.28 15.66
C VAL A 106 19.61 15.97 16.89
N ILE A 107 20.31 14.82 16.88
CA ILE A 107 21.21 14.44 17.98
C ILE A 107 22.35 15.45 18.11
N VAL A 108 23.07 15.74 17.02
CA VAL A 108 24.18 16.71 17.04
C VAL A 108 23.71 18.09 17.55
N TYR A 109 22.56 18.56 17.09
CA TYR A 109 21.98 19.82 17.56
C TYR A 109 21.64 19.80 19.05
N SER A 110 21.10 18.67 19.55
CA SER A 110 20.81 18.52 20.98
C SER A 110 22.09 18.56 21.83
N GLU A 111 23.16 17.90 21.39
CA GLU A 111 24.46 17.92 22.09
C GLU A 111 25.09 19.32 22.11
N ILE A 112 25.02 20.07 20.99
CA ILE A 112 25.50 21.45 20.94
C ILE A 112 24.77 22.31 21.99
N LYS A 113 23.44 22.20 22.09
CA LYS A 113 22.67 22.93 23.10
C LYS A 113 23.04 22.54 24.53
N VAL A 114 23.33 21.26 24.76
CA VAL A 114 23.76 20.77 26.06
C VAL A 114 25.10 21.41 26.42
N ILE A 115 26.08 21.38 25.52
CA ILE A 115 27.40 21.98 25.73
C ILE A 115 27.32 23.49 25.99
N GLU A 116 26.52 24.22 25.21
CA GLU A 116 26.30 25.66 25.43
C GLU A 116 25.74 25.97 26.82
N LYS A 117 24.80 25.15 27.31
CA LYS A 117 24.22 25.30 28.64
C LYS A 117 25.24 25.04 29.75
N TYR A 118 26.06 23.99 29.61
CA TYR A 118 27.14 23.71 30.57
C TYR A 118 28.19 24.82 30.59
N SER A 119 28.61 25.32 29.43
CA SER A 119 29.57 26.43 29.34
C SER A 119 29.07 27.69 30.04
N LYS A 120 27.78 28.04 29.89
CA LYS A 120 27.17 29.20 30.57
C LYS A 120 26.97 29.01 32.07
N SER A 121 27.00 27.78 32.58
CA SER A 121 26.85 27.49 34.01
C SER A 121 28.19 27.54 34.78
N LEU A 122 29.31 27.57 34.06
CA LEU A 122 30.68 27.62 34.62
C LEU A 122 31.20 29.06 34.81
N TYR A 123 30.46 30.05 34.32
CA TYR A 123 30.71 31.49 34.48
C TYR A 123 29.52 32.14 35.19
#